data_AF-D2N0Y2-F1
#
_entry.id   AF-D2N0Y2-F1
#
_cell.length_a   1.000
_cell.length_b   1.000
_cell.length_c   1.000
_cell.angle_alpha   90.00
_cell.angle_beta   90.00
_cell.angle_gamma   90.00
#
_symmetry.space_group_name_H-M   'P 1'
#
loop_
_entity.id
_entity.type
_entity.pdbx_description
1 polymer ?
#
loop_
_entity_poly.entity_id
_entity_poly.type
_entity_poly.pdbx_seq_one_letter_code
_entity_poly.pdbx_strand_id
1 'polypeptide(L)'
;MFDVRLSSKAESLIRVFTDFRACAFVLLRLCGYVGLRLGAFVGRRESASAALQVRGRTAMTPLITADERSRLLSNGQARAAGQDTDLQPVVRLFTPDAHATWVLASLDPADGDTAHGLIDLGIGMPALGTMKLSDLAAIVGPRQQPVMRDRYFQPVRRLSEYLRLAEDNGSITD
;
A
#
# COMPACT_ATOMS: atom_id res chain seq x y z
N MET A 1 -52.50 -5.66 20.49
CA MET A 1 -51.82 -6.44 19.44
C MET A 1 -50.47 -5.77 19.22
N PHE A 2 -49.39 -6.55 19.28
CA PHE A 2 -48.10 -6.16 19.83
C PHE A 2 -47.26 -5.19 18.97
N ASP A 3 -46.72 -4.17 19.65
CA ASP A 3 -45.61 -3.31 19.23
C ASP A 3 -44.31 -4.14 19.20
N VAL A 4 -43.70 -4.27 18.03
CA VAL A 4 -42.43 -5.00 17.86
C VAL A 4 -41.28 -3.99 17.97
N ARG A 5 -40.73 -3.88 19.18
CA ARG A 5 -39.37 -3.37 19.39
C ARG A 5 -38.36 -4.27 18.67
N LEU A 6 -37.75 -3.77 17.61
CA LEU A 6 -36.51 -4.33 17.09
C LEU A 6 -35.33 -3.75 17.90
N SER A 7 -34.74 -4.64 18.69
CA SER A 7 -33.60 -4.42 19.57
C SER A 7 -32.30 -4.69 18.80
N SER A 8 -31.39 -3.69 18.79
CA SER A 8 -29.94 -3.81 18.95
C SER A 8 -29.22 -5.03 18.32
N LYS A 9 -28.57 -4.82 17.16
CA LYS A 9 -27.20 -5.29 16.81
C LYS A 9 -26.90 -5.04 15.32
N ALA A 10 -26.52 -3.81 14.95
CA ALA A 10 -26.01 -3.55 13.59
C ALA A 10 -25.09 -2.31 13.48
N GLU A 11 -24.47 -1.87 14.59
CA GLU A 11 -23.65 -0.64 14.60
C GLU A 11 -22.18 -0.87 15.04
N SER A 12 -21.62 -2.07 14.89
CA SER A 12 -20.30 -2.37 15.46
C SER A 12 -19.26 -3.05 14.55
N LEU A 13 -19.36 -2.97 13.22
CA LEU A 13 -18.28 -3.47 12.35
C LEU A 13 -17.86 -2.52 11.21
N ILE A 14 -18.42 -1.31 11.18
CA ILE A 14 -17.99 -0.24 10.29
C ILE A 14 -17.20 0.76 11.13
N ARG A 15 -15.93 0.45 11.41
CA ARG A 15 -14.85 1.35 11.91
C ARG A 15 -13.70 0.53 12.49
N VAL A 16 -13.01 -0.24 11.66
CA VAL A 16 -11.62 -0.61 11.96
C VAL A 16 -10.84 -0.42 10.68
N PHE A 17 -9.78 0.39 10.74
CA PHE A 17 -8.86 0.77 9.66
C PHE A 17 -9.27 1.93 8.73
N THR A 18 -9.80 3.02 9.31
CA THR A 18 -9.48 4.36 8.80
C THR A 18 -8.35 4.93 9.65
N ASP A 19 -7.10 4.59 9.33
CA ASP A 19 -5.93 5.48 9.40
C ASP A 19 -4.64 4.67 9.16
N PHE A 20 -4.17 4.63 7.92
CA PHE A 20 -2.80 4.20 7.58
C PHE A 20 -1.74 5.23 8.03
N ARG A 21 -2.16 6.28 8.76
CA ARG A 21 -1.33 7.43 9.16
C ARG A 21 -0.86 7.39 10.62
N ALA A 22 -1.23 6.36 11.39
CA ALA A 22 -0.92 6.27 12.84
C ALA A 22 0.15 5.25 13.24
N CYS A 23 0.69 4.43 12.32
CA CYS A 23 1.83 3.53 12.64
C CYS A 23 3.21 4.17 12.47
N ALA A 24 3.29 5.45 12.07
CA ALA A 24 4.54 6.21 11.99
C ALA A 24 4.91 6.97 13.29
N PHE A 25 4.48 6.48 14.45
CA PHE A 25 4.75 7.12 15.76
C PHE A 25 5.43 6.20 16.78
N VAL A 26 6.33 5.32 16.35
CA VAL A 26 7.35 4.74 17.24
C VAL A 26 8.68 4.65 16.49
N LEU A 27 9.33 5.80 16.27
CA LEU A 27 10.80 5.92 16.09
C LEU A 27 11.33 7.37 15.95
N LEU A 28 10.50 8.42 16.06
CA LEU A 28 10.97 9.81 16.08
C LEU A 28 11.08 10.38 17.51
N ARG A 29 11.83 9.67 18.38
CA ARG A 29 12.24 10.22 19.69
C ARG A 29 13.72 10.06 20.04
N LEU A 30 14.58 9.74 19.09
CA LEU A 30 16.03 9.71 19.31
C LEU A 30 16.81 10.12 18.04
N CYS A 31 16.82 11.40 17.70
CA CYS A 31 18.00 12.04 17.09
C CYS A 31 17.90 13.55 17.27
N GLY A 32 18.79 14.09 18.09
CA GLY A 32 18.80 15.48 18.51
C GLY A 32 19.15 16.48 17.39
N TYR A 33 18.60 17.67 17.58
CA TYR A 33 19.05 19.00 17.16
C TYR A 33 20.45 19.11 16.54
N VAL A 34 20.54 19.73 15.35
CA VAL A 34 21.56 20.75 15.06
C VAL A 34 20.87 21.94 14.41
N GLY A 35 20.97 23.10 15.07
CA GLY A 35 20.39 24.35 14.59
C GLY A 35 21.17 24.94 13.42
N LEU A 36 20.45 25.49 12.45
CA LEU A 36 20.99 26.46 11.50
C LEU A 36 20.23 27.78 11.62
N ARG A 37 20.92 28.80 12.13
CA ARG A 37 20.61 30.21 11.87
C ARG A 37 20.99 30.50 10.42
N LEU A 38 20.05 30.96 9.60
CA LEU A 38 20.38 31.69 8.38
C LEU A 38 19.80 33.11 8.48
N GLY A 39 20.71 34.08 8.48
CA GLY A 39 20.38 35.50 8.41
C GLY A 39 19.82 35.88 7.04
N ALA A 40 18.86 36.80 7.05
CA ALA A 40 18.34 37.42 5.84
C ALA A 40 19.39 38.38 5.26
N PHE A 41 19.72 38.22 3.97
CA PHE A 41 20.45 39.22 3.21
C PHE A 41 19.63 39.57 1.97
N VAL A 42 19.08 40.78 1.96
CA VAL A 42 18.41 41.39 0.80
C VAL A 42 19.50 41.92 -0.13
N GLY A 43 19.63 41.32 -1.31
CA GLY A 43 20.54 41.74 -2.37
C GLY A 43 19.83 41.70 -3.72
N ARG A 44 19.83 42.84 -4.40
CA ARG A 44 19.07 43.20 -5.60
C ARG A 44 19.64 42.54 -6.87
N ARG A 45 18.72 42.31 -7.83
CA ARG A 45 18.83 41.90 -9.26
C ARG A 45 20.21 42.02 -9.93
N GLU A 46 20.50 41.08 -10.85
CA GLU A 46 20.68 41.30 -12.31
C GLU A 46 20.69 39.92 -13.01
N SER A 47 20.17 39.87 -14.23
CA SER A 47 19.79 38.67 -14.98
C SER A 47 20.98 37.94 -15.62
N ALA A 48 21.03 36.61 -15.49
CA ALA A 48 21.77 35.75 -16.40
C ALA A 48 20.96 34.46 -16.61
N SER A 49 20.40 34.31 -17.81
CA SER A 49 19.65 33.14 -18.24
C SER A 49 20.62 31.98 -18.43
N ALA A 50 20.68 31.08 -17.45
CA ALA A 50 21.23 29.75 -17.60
C ALA A 50 20.04 28.79 -17.53
N ALA A 51 19.67 28.24 -18.69
CA ALA A 51 18.72 27.15 -18.78
C ALA A 51 19.30 25.95 -18.02
N LEU A 52 18.95 25.84 -16.74
CA LEU A 52 19.17 24.64 -15.95
C LEU A 52 18.28 23.57 -16.56
N GLN A 53 18.86 22.78 -17.44
CA GLN A 53 18.26 21.54 -17.87
C GLN A 53 18.00 20.72 -16.61
N VAL A 54 16.72 20.64 -16.22
CA VAL A 54 16.23 19.73 -15.19
C VAL A 54 16.37 18.31 -15.74
N ARG A 55 17.61 17.82 -15.81
CA ARG A 55 17.93 16.42 -16.02
C ARG A 55 17.86 15.75 -14.66
N GLY A 56 16.67 15.27 -14.35
CA GLY A 56 16.41 14.54 -13.13
C GLY A 56 14.94 14.20 -13.00
N ARG A 57 14.28 13.80 -14.09
CA ARG A 57 13.05 13.05 -13.96
C ARG A 57 13.48 11.69 -13.40
N THR A 58 13.53 11.57 -12.07
CA THR A 58 13.59 10.27 -11.39
C THR A 58 12.39 9.52 -11.94
N ALA A 59 12.63 8.67 -12.95
CA ALA A 59 11.60 7.83 -13.49
C ALA A 59 11.28 6.85 -12.36
N MET A 60 10.26 7.16 -11.57
CA MET A 60 9.73 6.24 -10.58
C MET A 60 9.41 4.96 -11.34
N THR A 61 10.20 3.93 -11.09
CA THR A 61 9.95 2.63 -11.71
C THR A 61 8.62 2.17 -11.15
N PRO A 62 7.60 1.93 -12.00
CA PRO A 62 6.30 1.55 -11.52
C PRO A 62 6.41 0.22 -10.74
N LEU A 63 5.74 0.13 -9.59
CA LEU A 63 5.76 -1.06 -8.74
C LEU A 63 5.17 -2.30 -9.44
N ILE A 64 4.36 -2.09 -10.47
CA ILE A 64 3.73 -3.15 -11.27
C ILE A 64 3.93 -2.87 -12.76
N THR A 65 3.97 -3.94 -13.54
CA THR A 65 4.02 -3.89 -15.01
C THR A 65 2.66 -3.50 -15.61
N ALA A 66 2.65 -3.10 -16.88
CA ALA A 66 1.42 -2.78 -17.59
C ALA A 66 0.48 -4.00 -17.69
N ASP A 67 1.03 -5.20 -17.89
CA ASP A 67 0.27 -6.44 -17.99
C ASP A 67 -0.35 -6.83 -16.63
N GLU A 68 0.41 -6.73 -15.55
CA GLU A 68 -0.11 -6.91 -14.19
C GLU A 68 -1.20 -5.90 -13.87
N ARG A 69 -1.01 -4.63 -14.25
CA ARG A 69 -2.03 -3.59 -14.07
C ARG A 69 -3.31 -3.90 -14.83
N SER A 70 -3.21 -4.36 -16.08
CA SER A 70 -4.36 -4.76 -16.90
C SER A 70 -5.14 -5.90 -16.24
N ARG A 71 -4.44 -6.94 -15.75
CA ARG A 71 -5.04 -8.06 -15.02
C ARG A 71 -5.72 -7.61 -13.73
N LEU A 72 -5.05 -6.77 -12.93
CA LEU A 72 -5.61 -6.22 -11.69
C LEU A 72 -6.86 -5.39 -11.93
N LEU A 73 -6.89 -4.57 -13.00
CA LEU A 73 -8.05 -3.77 -13.37
C LEU A 73 -9.22 -4.66 -13.86
N SER A 74 -8.94 -5.69 -14.65
CA SER A 74 -9.96 -6.67 -15.06
C SER A 74 -10.60 -7.34 -13.84
N ASN A 75 -9.78 -7.75 -12.87
CA ASN A 75 -10.25 -8.30 -11.60
C ASN A 75 -11.08 -7.28 -10.80
N GLY A 76 -10.68 -6.01 -10.81
CA GLY A 76 -11.42 -4.92 -10.18
C GLY A 76 -12.80 -4.69 -10.78
N GLN A 77 -12.91 -4.74 -12.11
CA GLN A 77 -14.18 -4.65 -12.82
C GLN A 77 -15.11 -5.82 -12.46
N ALA A 78 -14.59 -7.05 -12.48
CA ALA A 78 -15.36 -8.24 -12.09
C ALA A 78 -15.88 -8.13 -10.64
N ARG A 79 -15.03 -7.61 -9.74
CA ARG A 79 -15.41 -7.41 -8.34
C ARG A 79 -16.45 -6.30 -8.16
N ALA A 80 -16.31 -5.18 -8.87
CA ALA A 80 -17.28 -4.09 -8.85
C ALA A 80 -18.65 -4.52 -9.42
N ALA A 81 -18.65 -5.45 -10.38
CA ALA A 81 -19.85 -6.08 -10.91
C ALA A 81 -20.42 -7.21 -10.02
N GLY A 82 -19.77 -7.54 -8.90
CA GLY A 82 -20.19 -8.61 -7.98
C GLY A 82 -20.01 -10.03 -8.53
N GLN A 83 -19.17 -10.22 -9.55
CA GLN A 83 -19.02 -11.48 -10.27
C GLN A 83 -18.01 -12.43 -9.64
N ASP A 84 -16.97 -11.90 -8.99
CA ASP A 84 -15.96 -12.71 -8.30
C ASP A 84 -15.40 -11.96 -7.09
N THR A 85 -15.44 -12.62 -5.93
CA THR A 85 -14.92 -12.12 -4.67
C THR A 85 -13.66 -12.84 -4.22
N ASP A 86 -13.31 -13.98 -4.85
CA ASP A 86 -12.17 -14.81 -4.47
C ASP A 86 -11.20 -14.99 -5.65
N LEU A 87 -10.58 -13.88 -6.00
CA LEU A 87 -9.72 -13.73 -7.15
C LEU A 87 -8.37 -14.43 -6.94
N GLN A 88 -7.78 -14.92 -8.02
CA GLN A 88 -6.38 -15.32 -8.01
C GLN A 88 -5.49 -14.07 -7.92
N PRO A 89 -4.51 -14.03 -7.00
CA PRO A 89 -3.58 -12.91 -6.91
C PRO A 89 -2.78 -12.70 -8.20
N VAL A 90 -2.34 -11.47 -8.43
CA VAL A 90 -1.59 -11.08 -9.64
C VAL A 90 -0.16 -10.70 -9.29
N VAL A 91 0.04 -9.98 -8.20
CA VAL A 91 1.34 -9.39 -7.84
C VAL A 91 1.63 -9.65 -6.37
N ARG A 92 2.90 -9.94 -6.06
CA ARG A 92 3.45 -9.80 -4.72
C ARG A 92 4.44 -8.64 -4.66
N LEU A 93 4.26 -7.80 -3.66
CA LEU A 93 5.17 -6.72 -3.29
C LEU A 93 5.73 -7.00 -1.89
N PHE A 94 6.95 -6.59 -1.63
CA PHE A 94 7.60 -6.75 -0.33
C PHE A 94 8.63 -5.67 -0.10
N THR A 95 8.95 -5.41 1.16
CA THR A 95 10.06 -4.52 1.54
C THR A 95 11.28 -5.38 1.85
N PRO A 96 12.43 -5.28 1.16
CA PRO A 96 13.53 -6.25 1.34
C PRO A 96 14.22 -6.22 2.72
N ASP A 97 14.09 -5.10 3.43
CA ASP A 97 14.67 -4.85 4.74
C ASP A 97 13.62 -4.69 5.84
N ALA A 98 12.36 -5.01 5.56
CA ALA A 98 11.29 -5.12 6.54
C ALA A 98 10.45 -6.37 6.26
N HIS A 99 9.85 -6.99 7.27
CA HIS A 99 9.02 -8.19 7.06
C HIS A 99 7.62 -7.87 6.50
N ALA A 100 7.48 -6.78 5.74
CA ALA A 100 6.22 -6.34 5.17
C ALA A 100 6.04 -6.92 3.76
N THR A 101 4.91 -7.58 3.54
CA THR A 101 4.52 -8.24 2.30
C THR A 101 3.07 -7.91 1.95
N TRP A 102 2.82 -7.71 0.66
CA TRP A 102 1.49 -7.43 0.13
C TRP A 102 1.24 -8.29 -1.10
N VAL A 103 0.08 -8.94 -1.15
CA VAL A 103 -0.33 -9.78 -2.28
C VAL A 103 -1.60 -9.18 -2.87
N LEU A 104 -1.51 -8.66 -4.09
CA LEU A 104 -2.55 -7.87 -4.73
C LEU A 104 -3.41 -8.74 -5.66
N ALA A 105 -4.73 -8.61 -5.55
CA ALA A 105 -5.69 -9.37 -6.36
C ALA A 105 -6.50 -8.50 -7.32
N SER A 106 -6.78 -7.23 -6.98
CA SER A 106 -7.49 -6.31 -7.87
C SER A 106 -7.06 -4.87 -7.68
N LEU A 107 -7.30 -4.02 -8.68
CA LEU A 107 -7.24 -2.56 -8.59
C LEU A 107 -8.63 -1.97 -8.83
N ASP A 108 -8.99 -0.95 -8.07
CA ASP A 108 -10.21 -0.18 -8.30
C ASP A 108 -10.13 0.47 -9.69
N PRO A 109 -11.10 0.20 -10.58
CA PRO A 109 -11.09 0.79 -11.92
C PRO A 109 -11.32 2.31 -11.94
N ALA A 110 -11.87 2.90 -10.87
CA ALA A 110 -12.16 4.32 -10.81
C ALA A 110 -10.89 5.18 -10.68
N ASP A 111 -9.90 4.72 -9.90
CA ASP A 111 -8.63 5.43 -9.70
C ASP A 111 -7.41 4.71 -10.28
N GLY A 112 -7.49 3.38 -10.45
CA GLY A 112 -6.39 2.53 -10.90
C GLY A 112 -5.16 2.56 -9.98
N ASP A 113 -5.35 2.90 -8.70
CA ASP A 113 -4.32 3.04 -7.67
C ASP A 113 -4.71 2.30 -6.37
N THR A 114 -5.99 2.29 -6.00
CA THR A 114 -6.49 1.57 -4.83
C THR A 114 -6.55 0.08 -5.14
N ALA A 115 -5.62 -0.69 -4.59
CA ALA A 115 -5.58 -2.13 -4.66
C ALA A 115 -6.36 -2.79 -3.53
N HIS A 116 -6.86 -3.99 -3.79
CA HIS A 116 -7.34 -4.91 -2.77
C HIS A 116 -6.48 -6.17 -2.78
N GLY A 117 -6.20 -6.68 -1.60
CA GLY A 117 -5.35 -7.84 -1.43
C GLY A 117 -5.12 -8.21 0.03
N LEU A 118 -4.13 -9.09 0.21
CA LEU A 118 -3.65 -9.53 1.51
C LEU A 118 -2.48 -8.64 1.95
N ILE A 119 -2.52 -8.23 3.21
CA ILE A 119 -1.55 -7.35 3.85
C ILE A 119 -0.92 -8.10 5.01
N ASP A 120 0.40 -8.21 5.03
CA ASP A 120 1.17 -8.74 6.15
C ASP A 120 2.28 -7.74 6.49
N LEU A 121 2.23 -7.18 7.69
CA LEU A 121 3.21 -6.19 8.15
C LEU A 121 4.36 -6.82 8.95
N GLY A 122 4.43 -8.16 9.02
CA GLY A 122 5.45 -8.88 9.77
C GLY A 122 5.23 -8.86 11.28
N ILE A 123 3.97 -8.67 11.72
CA ILE A 123 3.58 -8.59 13.14
C ILE A 123 2.70 -9.76 13.60
N GLY A 124 2.57 -10.82 12.78
CA GLY A 124 1.78 -12.00 13.13
C GLY A 124 0.28 -11.88 12.84
N MET A 125 -0.15 -10.85 12.10
CA MET A 125 -1.57 -10.54 11.86
C MET A 125 -1.82 -10.20 10.39
N PRO A 126 -1.71 -11.18 9.48
CA PRO A 126 -2.05 -10.97 8.07
C PRO A 126 -3.56 -10.78 7.92
N ALA A 127 -3.98 -9.87 7.03
CA ALA A 127 -5.39 -9.55 6.84
C ALA A 127 -5.70 -9.09 5.42
N LEU A 128 -6.94 -9.30 4.97
CA LEU A 128 -7.44 -8.67 3.75
C LEU A 128 -7.69 -7.18 3.97
N GLY A 129 -7.33 -6.37 2.98
CA GLY A 129 -7.50 -4.93 3.07
C GLY A 129 -7.46 -4.22 1.72
N THR A 130 -7.59 -2.91 1.78
CA THR A 130 -7.38 -2.01 0.65
C THR A 130 -6.18 -1.12 0.92
N MET A 131 -5.49 -0.72 -0.14
CA MET A 131 -4.19 -0.05 -0.07
C MET A 131 -3.88 0.65 -1.37
N LYS A 132 -3.18 1.78 -1.35
CA LYS A 132 -2.81 2.47 -2.59
C LYS A 132 -1.42 2.09 -3.06
N LEU A 133 -1.24 1.88 -4.36
CA LEU A 133 0.08 1.66 -4.94
C LEU A 133 0.97 2.89 -4.74
N SER A 134 0.39 4.09 -4.81
CA SER A 134 1.09 5.34 -4.50
C SER A 134 1.61 5.39 -3.05
N ASP A 135 0.82 4.94 -2.07
CA ASP A 135 1.25 4.86 -0.67
C ASP A 135 2.37 3.82 -0.51
N LEU A 136 2.23 2.64 -1.13
CA LEU A 136 3.28 1.62 -1.12
C LEU A 136 4.58 2.10 -1.76
N ALA A 137 4.49 2.88 -2.84
CA ALA A 137 5.68 3.43 -3.53
C ALA A 137 6.42 4.46 -2.68
N ALA A 138 5.75 5.06 -1.69
CA ALA A 138 6.36 5.97 -0.74
C ALA A 138 6.97 5.26 0.49
N ILE A 139 6.68 3.97 0.70
CA ILE A 139 7.26 3.20 1.79
C ILE A 139 8.74 2.91 1.50
N VAL A 140 9.57 3.23 2.49
CA VAL A 140 11.01 2.94 2.51
C VAL A 140 11.32 2.26 3.83
N GLY A 141 11.98 1.11 3.77
CA GLY A 141 12.32 0.34 4.96
C GLY A 141 13.53 0.89 5.74
N PRO A 142 13.87 0.25 6.86
CA PRO A 142 14.85 0.77 7.83
C PRO A 142 16.25 1.02 7.27
N ARG A 143 16.67 0.24 6.27
CA ARG A 143 17.96 0.35 5.59
C ARG A 143 17.85 1.10 4.25
N GLN A 144 16.84 1.96 4.11
CA GLN A 144 16.58 2.75 2.91
C GLN A 144 16.24 1.93 1.66
N GLN A 145 15.70 0.72 1.83
CA GLN A 145 15.26 -0.08 0.67
C GLN A 145 13.77 0.18 0.39
N PRO A 146 13.41 0.52 -0.86
CA PRO A 146 12.02 0.74 -1.22
C PRO A 146 11.26 -0.58 -1.33
N VAL A 147 9.93 -0.50 -1.40
CA VAL A 147 9.09 -1.65 -1.80
C VAL A 147 9.51 -2.16 -3.18
N MET A 148 9.60 -3.48 -3.29
CA MET A 148 10.00 -4.19 -4.51
C MET A 148 8.91 -5.15 -4.95
N ARG A 149 8.83 -5.37 -6.27
CA ARG A 149 8.01 -6.41 -6.87
C ARG A 149 8.76 -7.74 -6.88
N ASP A 150 8.09 -8.79 -6.41
CA ASP A 150 8.56 -10.15 -6.60
C ASP A 150 8.35 -10.58 -8.05
N ARG A 151 9.44 -10.74 -8.79
CA ARG A 151 9.42 -11.10 -10.21
C ARG A 151 9.17 -12.58 -10.46
N TYR A 152 9.34 -13.41 -9.43
CA TYR A 152 9.19 -14.86 -9.50
C TYR A 152 7.88 -15.33 -8.87
N PHE A 153 7.06 -14.40 -8.38
CA PHE A 153 5.76 -14.71 -7.82
C PHE A 153 4.87 -15.42 -8.85
N GLN A 154 4.46 -16.64 -8.51
CA GLN A 154 3.51 -17.44 -9.28
C GLN A 154 2.31 -17.77 -8.38
N PRO A 155 1.12 -17.21 -8.67
CA PRO A 155 -0.05 -17.46 -7.84
C PRO A 155 -0.55 -18.89 -8.06
N VAL A 156 -0.45 -19.71 -7.02
CA VAL A 156 -0.88 -21.13 -7.05
C VAL A 156 -2.21 -21.37 -6.35
N ARG A 157 -2.75 -20.35 -5.65
CA ARG A 157 -3.99 -20.41 -4.86
C ARG A 157 -4.85 -19.18 -5.09
N ARG A 158 -6.12 -19.24 -4.65
CA ARG A 158 -7.00 -18.06 -4.57
C ARG A 158 -6.69 -17.23 -3.32
N LEU A 159 -7.10 -15.96 -3.34
CA LEU A 159 -6.79 -15.01 -2.27
C LEU A 159 -7.28 -15.48 -0.89
N SER A 160 -8.45 -16.10 -0.81
CA SER A 160 -8.99 -16.66 0.45
C SER A 160 -8.09 -17.74 1.07
N GLU A 161 -7.53 -18.63 0.25
CA GLU A 161 -6.60 -19.67 0.71
C GLU A 161 -5.25 -19.08 1.12
N TYR A 162 -4.76 -18.04 0.41
CA TYR A 162 -3.58 -17.30 0.86
C TYR A 162 -3.80 -16.67 2.24
N LEU A 163 -4.98 -16.07 2.48
CA LEU A 163 -5.32 -15.52 3.80
C LEU A 163 -5.32 -16.60 4.87
N ARG A 164 -6.05 -17.70 4.65
CA ARG A 164 -6.18 -18.80 5.62
C ARG A 164 -4.81 -19.35 6.01
N LEU A 165 -3.95 -19.63 5.02
CA LEU A 165 -2.60 -20.12 5.28
C LEU A 165 -1.72 -19.08 5.98
N ALA A 166 -1.90 -17.80 5.67
CA ALA A 166 -1.16 -16.74 6.34
C ALA A 166 -1.60 -16.61 7.81
N GLU A 167 -2.90 -16.71 8.10
CA GLU A 167 -3.43 -16.72 9.46
C GLU A 167 -2.92 -17.93 10.26
N ASP A 168 -2.91 -19.12 9.64
CA ASP A 168 -2.39 -20.35 10.25
C ASP A 168 -0.89 -20.25 10.59
N ASN A 169 -0.10 -19.60 9.72
CA ASN A 169 1.35 -19.45 9.89
C ASN A 169 1.76 -18.18 10.64
N GLY A 170 0.84 -17.22 10.81
CA GLY A 170 1.12 -15.86 11.26
C GLY A 170 1.79 -14.96 10.20
N SER A 171 2.08 -15.47 9.00
CA SER A 171 2.69 -14.70 7.91
C SER A 171 2.45 -15.32 6.54
N ILE A 172 2.64 -14.52 5.48
CA ILE A 172 2.61 -14.99 4.10
C ILE A 172 3.89 -15.79 3.81
N THR A 173 3.74 -17.09 3.50
CA THR A 173 4.86 -18.04 3.35
C THR A 173 5.11 -18.49 1.90
N ASP A 174 4.02 -18.65 1.14
CA ASP A 174 4.07 -18.91 -0.30
C ASP A 174 4.59 -17.70 -1.06
#